data_AF-A0A4Q1JLH8-F1
#
_entry.id   AF-A0A4Q1JLH8-F1
#
_cell.length_a   1.000
_cell.length_b   1.000
_cell.length_c   1.000
_cell.angle_alpha   90.00
_cell.angle_beta   90.00
_cell.angle_gamma   90.00
#
_symmetry.space_group_name_H-M   'P 1'
#
loop_
_entity.id
_entity.type
_entity.pdbx_description
1 polymer ?
#
loop_
_entity_poly.entity_id
_entity_poly.type
_entity_poly.pdbx_seq_one_letter_code
_entity_poly.pdbx_strand_id
1 'polypeptide(L)'
;MRHLFILFFLTLLFVNPTSKLLAQENADKTKISILTCSPGLELYSLFGHSAIRVQDPERRMDVVFNYGNFDFNTPNFYVKFIRGKLKYNLTANHFRDFKAAYKRDKRSVVEQELNLDSISKQKLIHALWENYRPENRYYSYDFLFNNCSTLIRDILPREASSKIEFENPNQESNRSFRDLLNLYLKQTPWIYTGIHLVLSQPCDAKATNYKEMFLPDMLKAGFDHCQITVDNQTNKLVRKENIILSETAVQPKTAWYLHPTFIFGLIAFIGLMLTLSSVKNKKRFVLLDVLVFGSTSLLGIVILFLWFFTDHQAMGPNWNILWALPIHLPLLPVLFKKNRPTWIKNYFKYHSIFLLIFIAAWPILPQSLPYTILPFVVLILIRSIFNATRS
;
A
#
# COMPACT_ATOMS: atom_id res chain seq x y z
N MET A 1 -8.89 -15.81 -82.74
CA MET A 1 -8.65 -14.89 -81.59
C MET A 1 -9.69 -15.01 -80.46
N ARG A 2 -10.98 -15.27 -80.76
CA ARG A 2 -12.03 -15.43 -79.72
C ARG A 2 -11.88 -16.67 -78.83
N HIS A 3 -11.29 -17.76 -79.34
CA HIS A 3 -11.03 -18.99 -78.57
C HIS A 3 -9.78 -18.93 -77.68
N LEU A 4 -8.80 -18.06 -78.00
CA LEU A 4 -7.61 -17.86 -77.17
C LEU A 4 -7.93 -17.07 -75.89
N PHE A 5 -8.87 -16.13 -75.99
CA PHE A 5 -9.34 -15.34 -74.84
C PHE A 5 -10.15 -16.18 -73.84
N ILE A 6 -10.91 -17.18 -74.31
CA ILE A 6 -11.70 -18.05 -73.44
C ILE A 6 -10.79 -19.03 -72.68
N LEU A 7 -9.71 -19.52 -73.30
CA LEU A 7 -8.72 -20.36 -72.60
C LEU A 7 -7.98 -19.56 -71.51
N PHE A 8 -7.62 -18.30 -71.77
CA PHE A 8 -6.96 -17.43 -70.80
C PHE A 8 -7.85 -17.10 -69.60
N PHE A 9 -9.16 -16.92 -69.82
CA PHE A 9 -10.14 -16.66 -68.75
C PHE A 9 -10.46 -17.91 -67.92
N LEU A 10 -10.46 -19.10 -68.53
CA LEU A 10 -10.65 -20.38 -67.82
C LEU A 10 -9.43 -20.77 -66.97
N THR A 11 -8.21 -20.40 -67.37
CA THR A 11 -7.01 -20.62 -66.53
C THR A 11 -6.96 -19.73 -65.29
N LEU A 12 -7.58 -18.54 -65.32
CA LEU A 12 -7.65 -17.63 -64.17
C LEU A 12 -8.67 -18.07 -63.11
N LEU A 13 -9.65 -18.91 -63.45
CA LEU A 13 -10.70 -19.41 -62.53
C LEU A 13 -10.29 -20.68 -61.76
N PHE A 14 -9.16 -21.31 -62.10
CA PHE A 14 -8.63 -22.49 -61.41
C PHE A 14 -7.37 -22.23 -60.57
N VAL A 15 -6.91 -20.97 -60.48
CA VAL A 15 -5.89 -20.58 -59.50
C VAL A 15 -6.59 -20.40 -58.16
N ASN A 16 -6.83 -21.51 -57.45
CA ASN A 16 -7.10 -21.46 -56.02
C ASN A 16 -5.92 -20.72 -55.35
N PRO A 17 -6.14 -19.60 -54.65
CA PRO A 17 -5.12 -19.09 -53.75
C PRO A 17 -5.19 -19.99 -52.51
N THR A 18 -4.74 -21.24 -52.62
CA THR A 18 -4.20 -21.96 -51.47
C THR A 18 -2.83 -21.40 -51.20
N SER A 19 -2.76 -20.10 -50.89
CA SER A 19 -1.80 -19.63 -49.92
C SER A 19 -2.18 -20.35 -48.62
N LYS A 20 -1.69 -21.59 -48.48
CA LYS A 20 -1.21 -22.03 -47.18
C LYS A 20 -0.30 -20.88 -46.78
N LEU A 21 -0.81 -20.03 -45.89
CA LEU A 21 0.05 -19.29 -45.00
C LEU A 21 0.94 -20.39 -44.44
N LEU A 22 2.15 -20.52 -44.99
CA LEU A 22 3.25 -21.03 -44.21
C LEU A 22 3.22 -20.07 -43.04
N ALA A 23 2.63 -20.53 -41.93
CA ALA A 23 2.87 -19.97 -40.63
C ALA A 23 4.37 -20.07 -40.52
N GLN A 24 5.04 -18.99 -40.93
CA GLN A 24 6.42 -18.79 -40.64
C GLN A 24 6.41 -18.86 -39.13
N GLU A 25 6.95 -19.95 -38.57
CA GLU A 25 7.38 -20.00 -37.19
C GLU A 25 8.47 -18.92 -37.07
N ASN A 26 8.05 -17.65 -37.09
CA ASN A 26 8.80 -16.60 -36.45
C ASN A 26 8.83 -17.06 -35.01
N ALA A 27 9.99 -17.63 -34.62
CA ALA A 27 10.26 -17.95 -33.23
C ALA A 27 9.86 -16.72 -32.41
N ASP A 28 8.81 -16.85 -31.61
CA ASP A 28 8.18 -15.71 -30.97
C ASP A 28 9.19 -14.97 -30.09
N LYS A 29 9.69 -13.83 -30.60
CA LYS A 29 10.68 -12.99 -29.91
C LYS A 29 10.03 -12.07 -28.87
N THR A 30 8.71 -12.15 -28.70
CA THR A 30 7.99 -11.37 -27.71
C THR A 30 8.42 -11.81 -26.32
N LYS A 31 8.79 -10.84 -25.49
CA LYS A 31 9.12 -11.03 -24.09
C LYS A 31 8.09 -10.33 -23.24
N ILE A 32 7.62 -11.04 -22.22
CA ILE A 32 6.82 -10.45 -21.15
C ILE A 32 7.62 -10.62 -19.88
N SER A 33 7.73 -9.53 -19.12
CA SER A 33 8.53 -9.52 -17.90
C SER A 33 7.83 -8.76 -16.79
N ILE A 34 8.06 -9.17 -15.56
CA ILE A 34 7.66 -8.39 -14.38
C ILE A 34 8.84 -7.52 -13.98
N LEU A 35 8.59 -6.23 -13.79
CA LEU A 35 9.56 -5.28 -13.28
C LEU A 35 9.27 -5.05 -11.80
N THR A 36 10.27 -5.27 -10.95
CA THR A 36 10.24 -4.95 -9.52
C THR A 36 11.17 -3.78 -9.26
N CYS A 37 10.61 -2.70 -8.72
CA CYS A 37 11.35 -1.47 -8.48
C CYS A 37 11.50 -1.23 -6.98
N SER A 38 12.72 -0.89 -6.54
CA SER A 38 13.02 -0.70 -5.13
C SER A 38 12.18 0.40 -4.49
N PRO A 39 12.04 0.41 -3.15
CA PRO A 39 11.58 1.56 -2.40
C PRO A 39 12.20 2.90 -2.84
N GLY A 40 11.38 3.96 -2.80
CA GLY A 40 11.80 5.35 -2.99
C GLY A 40 11.80 6.16 -1.69
N LEU A 41 12.01 7.47 -1.82
CA LEU A 41 12.10 8.39 -0.68
C LEU A 41 10.72 8.85 -0.19
N GLU A 42 9.79 9.06 -1.12
CA GLU A 42 8.46 9.59 -0.85
C GLU A 42 7.49 8.51 -0.35
N LEU A 43 6.49 8.92 0.44
CA LEU A 43 5.48 8.02 1.04
C LEU A 43 4.81 7.10 -0.01
N TYR A 44 4.44 7.63 -1.17
CA TYR A 44 3.78 6.85 -2.24
C TYR A 44 4.70 5.81 -2.89
N SER A 45 6.01 5.95 -2.72
CA SER A 45 7.03 5.09 -3.31
C SER A 45 7.76 4.21 -2.29
N LEU A 46 7.44 4.38 -0.99
CA LEU A 46 8.17 3.81 0.14
C LEU A 46 8.17 2.28 0.17
N PHE A 47 7.17 1.65 -0.47
CA PHE A 47 7.01 0.19 -0.52
C PHE A 47 7.46 -0.42 -1.85
N GLY A 48 8.04 0.38 -2.75
CA GLY A 48 8.45 -0.07 -4.08
C GLY A 48 7.33 0.02 -5.13
N HIS A 49 7.54 -0.60 -6.29
CA HIS A 49 6.53 -0.69 -7.35
C HIS A 49 6.71 -1.95 -8.20
N SER A 50 5.62 -2.45 -8.77
CA SER A 50 5.62 -3.57 -9.73
C SER A 50 4.96 -3.15 -11.04
N ALA A 51 5.51 -3.59 -12.18
CA ALA A 51 4.95 -3.32 -13.50
C ALA A 51 5.12 -4.51 -14.46
N ILE A 52 4.36 -4.53 -15.56
CA ILE A 52 4.53 -5.54 -16.63
C ILE A 52 5.19 -4.87 -17.83
N ARG A 53 6.31 -5.40 -18.29
CA ARG A 53 6.97 -5.00 -19.53
C ARG A 53 6.62 -5.96 -20.65
N VAL A 54 6.25 -5.41 -21.81
CA VAL A 54 6.07 -6.15 -23.06
C VAL A 54 7.07 -5.61 -24.06
N GLN A 55 7.96 -6.49 -24.53
CA GLN A 55 8.94 -6.19 -25.57
C GLN A 55 8.68 -7.09 -26.78
N ASP A 56 8.44 -6.47 -27.93
CA ASP A 56 8.25 -7.14 -29.21
C ASP A 56 9.12 -6.45 -30.28
N PRO A 57 10.26 -7.06 -30.65
CA PRO A 57 11.16 -6.51 -31.66
C PRO A 57 10.54 -6.40 -33.05
N GLU A 58 9.63 -7.30 -33.42
CA GLU A 58 9.01 -7.32 -34.75
C GLU A 58 8.08 -6.11 -34.93
N ARG A 59 7.36 -5.75 -33.85
CA ARG A 59 6.48 -4.58 -33.80
C ARG A 59 7.17 -3.30 -33.30
N ARG A 60 8.48 -3.36 -33.02
CA ARG A 60 9.26 -2.27 -32.40
C ARG A 60 8.62 -1.73 -31.11
N MET A 61 8.02 -2.62 -30.33
CA MET A 61 7.29 -2.30 -29.12
C MET A 61 8.17 -2.60 -27.91
N ASP A 62 8.27 -1.64 -26.98
CA ASP A 62 8.91 -1.83 -25.68
C ASP A 62 8.17 -0.96 -24.65
N VAL A 63 7.10 -1.53 -24.11
CA VAL A 63 6.07 -0.81 -23.35
C VAL A 63 5.99 -1.39 -21.94
N VAL A 64 5.81 -0.51 -20.97
CA VAL A 64 5.58 -0.85 -19.56
C VAL A 64 4.16 -0.45 -19.18
N PHE A 65 3.41 -1.44 -18.71
CA PHE A 65 2.07 -1.32 -18.15
C PHE A 65 2.18 -1.12 -16.64
N ASN A 66 1.84 0.08 -16.17
CA ASN A 66 1.94 0.50 -14.77
C ASN A 66 0.55 0.68 -14.17
N TYR A 67 0.17 -0.23 -13.29
CA TYR A 67 -1.01 -0.07 -12.44
C TYR A 67 -0.67 0.81 -11.23
N GLY A 68 -1.56 1.69 -10.82
CA GLY A 68 -1.39 2.47 -9.59
C GLY A 68 -0.95 3.91 -9.83
N ASN A 69 -1.09 4.39 -11.06
CA ASN A 69 -0.99 5.81 -11.35
C ASN A 69 -2.29 6.52 -10.96
N PHE A 70 -2.22 7.81 -10.65
CA PHE A 70 -3.38 8.62 -10.31
C PHE A 70 -3.21 10.05 -10.86
N ASP A 71 -4.32 10.77 -10.98
CA ASP A 71 -4.33 12.13 -11.54
C ASP A 71 -4.61 13.16 -10.46
N PHE A 72 -3.62 14.01 -10.15
CA PHE A 72 -3.76 15.11 -9.19
C PHE A 72 -4.79 16.16 -9.61
N ASN A 73 -5.12 16.27 -10.91
CA ASN A 73 -6.14 17.19 -11.42
C ASN A 73 -7.57 16.64 -11.24
N THR A 74 -7.74 15.46 -10.66
CA THR A 74 -9.06 14.88 -10.38
C THR A 74 -9.89 15.87 -9.54
N PRO A 75 -11.13 16.22 -9.94
CA PRO A 75 -11.98 17.09 -9.14
C PRO A 75 -12.21 16.53 -7.75
N ASN A 76 -12.02 17.37 -6.72
CA ASN A 76 -12.05 17.00 -5.30
C ASN A 76 -11.04 15.90 -4.92
N PHE A 77 -9.84 15.93 -5.50
CA PHE A 77 -8.76 14.94 -5.29
C PHE A 77 -8.60 14.53 -3.82
N TYR A 78 -8.34 15.49 -2.92
CA TYR A 78 -8.11 15.20 -1.51
C TYR A 78 -9.31 14.57 -0.81
N VAL A 79 -10.53 15.02 -1.12
CA VAL A 79 -11.76 14.44 -0.55
C VAL A 79 -11.94 13.01 -1.01
N LYS A 80 -11.67 12.71 -2.29
CA LYS A 80 -11.73 11.35 -2.84
C LYS A 80 -10.62 10.47 -2.26
N PHE A 81 -9.40 10.99 -2.13
CA PHE A 81 -8.25 10.29 -1.57
C PHE A 81 -8.51 9.88 -0.12
N ILE A 82 -8.88 10.83 0.75
CA ILE A 82 -9.12 10.55 2.18
C ILE A 82 -10.33 9.61 2.38
N ARG A 83 -11.30 9.60 1.45
CA ARG A 83 -12.45 8.68 1.47
C ARG A 83 -12.17 7.30 0.88
N GLY A 84 -10.99 7.05 0.31
CA GLY A 84 -10.70 5.82 -0.42
C GLY A 84 -11.42 5.69 -1.77
N LYS A 85 -11.97 6.79 -2.29
CA LYS A 85 -12.74 6.86 -3.55
C LYS A 85 -11.94 7.37 -4.74
N LEU A 86 -10.66 7.66 -4.56
CA LEU A 86 -9.78 8.05 -5.65
C LEU A 86 -9.60 6.86 -6.59
N LYS A 87 -9.94 7.04 -7.86
CA LYS A 87 -9.69 6.05 -8.90
C LYS A 87 -8.24 6.14 -9.34
N TYR A 88 -7.57 5.00 -9.33
CA TYR A 88 -6.24 4.83 -9.89
C TYR A 88 -6.39 4.29 -11.30
N ASN A 89 -5.35 4.40 -12.10
CA ASN A 89 -5.39 3.92 -13.46
C ASN A 89 -4.17 3.10 -13.88
N LEU A 90 -4.41 2.28 -14.90
CA LEU A 90 -3.39 1.69 -15.73
C LEU A 90 -2.85 2.75 -16.71
N THR A 91 -1.53 2.81 -16.82
CA THR A 91 -0.81 3.60 -17.82
C THR A 91 0.10 2.71 -18.64
N ALA A 92 0.37 3.09 -19.89
CA ALA A 92 1.31 2.43 -20.77
C ALA A 92 2.36 3.45 -21.22
N ASN A 93 3.63 3.19 -20.91
CA ASN A 93 4.74 4.10 -21.21
C ASN A 93 5.89 3.36 -21.89
N HIS A 94 6.72 4.07 -22.65
CA HIS A 94 7.94 3.46 -23.18
C HIS A 94 8.89 3.06 -22.06
N PHE A 95 9.49 1.87 -22.17
CA PHE A 95 10.44 1.37 -21.17
C PHE A 95 11.64 2.30 -20.97
N ARG A 96 12.08 3.00 -22.02
CA ARG A 96 13.15 4.00 -21.93
C ARG A 96 12.82 5.09 -20.91
N ASP A 97 11.59 5.61 -20.96
CA ASP A 97 11.17 6.74 -20.13
C ASP A 97 10.91 6.27 -18.70
N PHE A 98 10.32 5.07 -18.54
CA PHE A 98 10.21 4.37 -17.26
C PHE A 98 11.60 4.22 -16.60
N LYS A 99 12.56 3.60 -17.29
CA LYS A 99 13.92 3.39 -16.79
C LYS A 99 14.60 4.71 -16.43
N ALA A 100 14.43 5.75 -17.25
CA ALA A 100 15.01 7.07 -16.98
C ALA A 100 14.47 7.70 -15.70
N ALA A 101 13.17 7.51 -15.38
CA ALA A 101 12.59 7.98 -14.14
C ALA A 101 13.21 7.29 -12.92
N TYR A 102 13.28 5.95 -12.89
CA TYR A 102 13.88 5.23 -11.76
C TYR A 102 15.37 5.51 -11.58
N LYS A 103 16.11 5.72 -12.67
CA LYS A 103 17.52 6.15 -12.60
C LYS A 103 17.66 7.55 -11.98
N ARG A 104 16.76 8.48 -12.32
CA ARG A 104 16.76 9.82 -11.71
C ARG A 104 16.51 9.75 -10.21
N ASP A 105 15.60 8.86 -9.80
CA ASP A 105 15.22 8.66 -8.40
C ASP A 105 16.22 7.79 -7.62
N LYS A 106 17.27 7.28 -8.29
CA LYS A 106 18.27 6.36 -7.74
C LYS A 106 17.68 5.07 -7.21
N ARG A 107 16.72 4.50 -7.94
CA ARG A 107 15.99 3.28 -7.56
C ARG A 107 16.35 2.13 -8.47
N SER A 108 16.45 0.93 -7.90
CA SER A 108 16.80 -0.27 -8.66
C SER A 108 15.57 -0.76 -9.40
N VAL A 109 15.83 -1.46 -10.51
CA VAL A 109 14.82 -2.12 -11.31
C VAL A 109 15.35 -3.50 -11.64
N VAL A 110 14.65 -4.52 -11.18
CA VAL A 110 14.91 -5.92 -11.49
C VAL A 110 13.81 -6.41 -12.43
N GLU A 111 14.21 -7.17 -13.44
CA GLU A 111 13.31 -7.75 -14.44
C GLU A 111 13.29 -9.27 -14.33
N GLN A 112 12.11 -9.86 -14.18
CA GLN A 112 11.89 -11.30 -14.30
C GLN A 112 11.24 -11.61 -15.65
N GLU A 113 11.99 -12.15 -16.60
CA GLU A 113 11.48 -12.63 -17.90
C GLU A 113 10.66 -13.91 -17.68
N LEU A 114 9.41 -13.92 -18.13
CA LEU A 114 8.49 -15.04 -17.94
C LEU A 114 8.59 -16.06 -19.08
N ASN A 115 8.56 -17.35 -18.73
CA ASN A 115 8.57 -18.51 -19.60
C ASN A 115 7.14 -18.86 -20.06
N LEU A 116 6.44 -17.90 -20.66
CA LEU A 116 5.09 -18.09 -21.19
C LEU A 116 5.13 -18.71 -22.60
N ASP A 117 4.18 -19.57 -22.92
CA ASP A 117 3.94 -20.00 -24.30
C ASP A 117 3.33 -18.86 -25.14
N SER A 118 3.39 -18.99 -26.47
CA SER A 118 2.93 -17.96 -27.40
C SER A 118 1.45 -17.59 -27.23
N ILE A 119 0.59 -18.55 -26.87
CA ILE A 119 -0.85 -18.30 -26.68
C ILE A 119 -1.08 -17.50 -25.40
N SER A 120 -0.45 -17.89 -24.30
CA SER A 120 -0.52 -17.14 -23.03
C SER A 120 0.02 -15.72 -23.16
N LYS A 121 1.12 -15.52 -23.91
CA LYS A 121 1.64 -14.17 -24.20
C LYS A 121 0.62 -13.32 -24.96
N GLN A 122 0.03 -13.86 -26.04
CA GLN A 122 -0.95 -13.13 -26.84
C GLN A 122 -2.19 -12.74 -26.03
N LYS A 123 -2.74 -13.67 -25.24
CA LYS A 123 -3.88 -13.39 -24.36
C LYS A 123 -3.57 -12.31 -23.34
N LEU A 124 -2.41 -12.40 -22.68
CA LEU A 124 -2.00 -11.41 -21.70
C LEU A 124 -1.80 -10.01 -22.33
N ILE A 125 -1.15 -9.94 -23.50
CA ILE A 125 -0.98 -8.67 -24.22
C ILE A 125 -2.33 -8.08 -24.60
N HIS A 126 -3.25 -8.91 -25.10
CA HIS A 126 -4.61 -8.48 -25.41
C HIS A 126 -5.31 -7.92 -24.15
N ALA A 127 -5.30 -8.66 -23.05
CA ALA A 127 -5.90 -8.24 -21.78
C ALA A 127 -5.29 -6.92 -21.25
N LEU A 128 -3.98 -6.73 -21.38
CA LEU A 128 -3.32 -5.47 -20.99
C LEU A 128 -3.79 -4.28 -21.81
N TRP A 129 -3.95 -4.46 -23.13
CA TRP A 129 -4.48 -3.41 -24.01
C TRP A 129 -5.97 -3.16 -23.79
N GLU A 130 -6.76 -4.21 -23.56
CA GLU A 130 -8.17 -4.09 -23.17
C GLU A 130 -8.32 -3.32 -21.86
N ASN A 131 -7.52 -3.64 -20.84
CA ASN A 131 -7.50 -2.91 -19.59
C ASN A 131 -7.03 -1.47 -19.77
N TYR A 132 -6.18 -1.17 -20.75
CA TYR A 132 -5.70 0.19 -21.01
C TYR A 132 -6.73 1.09 -21.69
N ARG A 133 -7.81 0.53 -22.24
CA ARG A 133 -8.89 1.32 -22.86
C ARG A 133 -9.47 2.35 -21.87
N PRO A 134 -9.90 3.54 -22.34
CA PRO A 134 -10.41 4.61 -21.47
C PRO A 134 -11.50 4.15 -20.48
N GLU A 135 -12.39 3.25 -20.93
CA GLU A 135 -13.48 2.68 -20.16
C GLU A 135 -13.05 1.68 -19.08
N ASN A 136 -11.90 1.03 -19.24
CA ASN A 136 -11.44 -0.08 -18.38
C ASN A 136 -10.28 0.29 -17.46
N ARG A 137 -9.51 1.32 -17.81
CA ARG A 137 -8.23 1.61 -17.15
C ARG A 137 -8.35 2.12 -15.72
N TYR A 138 -9.53 2.52 -15.26
CA TYR A 138 -9.73 3.10 -13.93
C TYR A 138 -10.29 2.07 -12.93
N TYR A 139 -9.67 1.97 -11.75
CA TYR A 139 -10.05 1.02 -10.72
C TYR A 139 -9.96 1.63 -9.31
N SER A 140 -10.66 1.01 -8.34
CA SER A 140 -10.61 1.40 -6.94
C SER A 140 -9.36 0.82 -6.28
N TYR A 141 -8.47 1.65 -5.77
CA TYR A 141 -7.23 1.18 -5.16
C TYR A 141 -7.45 0.78 -3.70
N ASP A 142 -6.94 -0.40 -3.34
CA ASP A 142 -6.76 -0.82 -1.96
C ASP A 142 -5.31 -1.24 -1.77
N PHE A 143 -4.67 -0.67 -0.75
CA PHE A 143 -3.24 -0.85 -0.54
C PHE A 143 -2.84 -2.31 -0.26
N LEU A 144 -3.69 -3.11 0.37
CA LEU A 144 -3.40 -4.53 0.67
C LEU A 144 -3.97 -5.46 -0.38
N PHE A 145 -5.12 -5.12 -0.96
CA PHE A 145 -5.92 -6.08 -1.73
C PHE A 145 -6.10 -5.73 -3.20
N ASN A 146 -5.87 -4.48 -3.61
CA ASN A 146 -6.05 -4.05 -4.99
C ASN A 146 -5.05 -2.95 -5.39
N ASN A 147 -3.80 -3.35 -5.59
CA ASN A 147 -2.65 -2.49 -5.86
C ASN A 147 -1.85 -2.96 -7.09
N CYS A 148 -0.73 -2.29 -7.38
CA CYS A 148 0.13 -2.62 -8.52
C CYS A 148 0.61 -4.07 -8.53
N SER A 149 0.95 -4.64 -7.37
CA SER A 149 1.45 -6.01 -7.27
C SER A 149 0.33 -7.04 -7.31
N THR A 150 -0.79 -6.81 -6.61
CA THR A 150 -1.91 -7.76 -6.60
C THR A 150 -2.56 -7.89 -7.98
N LEU A 151 -2.70 -6.78 -8.72
CA LEU A 151 -3.23 -6.81 -10.09
C LEU A 151 -2.34 -7.62 -11.03
N ILE A 152 -1.02 -7.54 -10.90
CA ILE A 152 -0.06 -8.34 -11.68
C ILE A 152 -0.12 -9.81 -11.28
N ARG A 153 -0.15 -10.09 -9.98
CA ARG A 153 -0.33 -11.44 -9.43
C ARG A 153 -1.58 -12.11 -9.98
N ASP A 154 -2.69 -11.37 -10.05
CA ASP A 154 -4.01 -11.93 -10.38
C ASP A 154 -4.27 -12.00 -11.90
N ILE A 155 -3.74 -11.07 -12.70
CA ILE A 155 -3.94 -11.09 -14.17
C ILE A 155 -3.18 -12.24 -14.83
N LEU A 156 -2.01 -12.61 -14.33
CA LEU A 156 -1.15 -13.59 -14.99
C LEU A 156 -1.77 -15.00 -15.05
N PRO A 157 -2.18 -15.62 -13.93
CA PRO A 157 -2.85 -16.93 -13.95
C PRO A 157 -4.24 -16.89 -14.59
N ARG A 158 -4.91 -15.73 -14.57
CA ARG A 158 -6.27 -15.59 -15.13
C ARG A 158 -6.29 -15.60 -16.65
N GLU A 159 -5.32 -14.92 -17.28
CA GLU A 159 -5.30 -14.76 -18.74
C GLU A 159 -4.45 -15.84 -19.45
N ALA A 160 -3.51 -16.46 -18.74
CA ALA A 160 -2.68 -17.52 -19.30
C ALA A 160 -3.54 -18.73 -19.72
N SER A 161 -3.22 -19.32 -20.88
CA SER A 161 -3.84 -20.59 -21.30
C SER A 161 -3.23 -21.77 -20.56
N SER A 162 -1.96 -21.64 -20.19
CA SER A 162 -1.23 -22.60 -19.39
C SER A 162 -1.53 -22.44 -17.91
N LYS A 163 -1.52 -23.57 -17.19
CA LYS A 163 -1.74 -23.57 -15.74
C LYS A 163 -0.54 -22.95 -15.04
N ILE A 164 -0.76 -21.85 -14.33
CA ILE A 164 0.24 -21.17 -13.50
C ILE A 164 -0.10 -21.44 -12.03
N GLU A 165 0.85 -21.98 -11.28
CA GLU A 165 0.66 -22.34 -9.87
C GLU A 165 1.74 -21.71 -8.99
N PHE A 166 1.29 -21.03 -7.95
CA PHE A 166 2.16 -20.55 -6.88
C PHE A 166 2.42 -21.69 -5.88
N GLU A 167 3.60 -21.72 -5.29
CA GLU A 167 3.95 -22.70 -4.26
C GLU A 167 3.20 -22.39 -2.94
N ASN A 168 2.48 -23.39 -2.42
CA ASN A 168 1.75 -23.33 -1.14
C ASN A 168 0.98 -22.01 -0.89
N PRO A 169 0.10 -21.57 -1.81
CA PRO A 169 -0.46 -20.20 -1.80
C PRO A 169 -1.35 -19.91 -0.59
N ASN A 170 -1.95 -20.97 -0.03
CA ASN A 170 -2.85 -20.91 1.12
C ASN A 170 -2.15 -21.13 2.46
N GLN A 171 -0.86 -21.44 2.46
CA GLN A 171 -0.11 -21.60 3.70
C GLN A 171 -0.03 -20.24 4.42
N GLU A 172 -0.42 -20.23 5.70
CA GLU A 172 -0.24 -19.06 6.55
C GLU A 172 1.24 -18.77 6.76
N SER A 173 1.61 -17.51 6.53
CA SER A 173 2.91 -16.98 6.88
C SER A 173 3.01 -16.73 8.39
N ASN A 174 4.24 -16.71 8.88
CA ASN A 174 4.54 -16.26 10.24
C ASN A 174 4.45 -14.73 10.38
N ARG A 175 4.21 -13.98 9.30
CA ARG A 175 4.15 -12.52 9.28
C ARG A 175 2.72 -12.03 9.04
N SER A 176 2.32 -11.01 9.80
CA SER A 176 1.12 -10.22 9.50
C SER A 176 1.37 -9.23 8.37
N PHE A 177 0.30 -8.63 7.81
CA PHE A 177 0.45 -7.51 6.88
C PHE A 177 1.26 -6.36 7.51
N ARG A 178 1.07 -6.09 8.80
CA ARG A 178 1.78 -5.05 9.55
C ARG A 178 3.27 -5.39 9.67
N ASP A 179 3.62 -6.64 9.93
CA ASP A 179 5.03 -7.08 9.97
C ASP A 179 5.72 -6.88 8.63
N LEU A 180 5.02 -7.21 7.53
CA LEU A 180 5.51 -7.03 6.17
C LEU A 180 5.72 -5.53 5.86
N LEU A 181 4.83 -4.65 6.30
CA LEU A 181 4.98 -3.20 6.15
C LEU A 181 6.15 -2.65 6.96
N ASN A 182 6.36 -3.17 8.17
CA ASN A 182 7.43 -2.73 9.05
C ASN A 182 8.83 -2.96 8.47
N LEU A 183 8.98 -3.86 7.49
CA LEU A 183 10.24 -4.06 6.76
C LEU A 183 10.72 -2.76 6.07
N TYR A 184 9.79 -1.93 5.60
CA TYR A 184 10.05 -0.71 4.84
C TYR A 184 10.09 0.55 5.72
N LEU A 185 9.53 0.48 6.93
CA LEU A 185 9.31 1.65 7.79
C LEU A 185 10.45 1.94 8.78
N LYS A 186 11.47 1.07 8.83
CA LYS A 186 12.57 1.12 9.82
C LYS A 186 13.31 2.47 9.86
N GLN A 187 13.45 3.13 8.71
CA GLN A 187 14.20 4.39 8.59
C GLN A 187 13.31 5.64 8.63
N THR A 188 11.99 5.45 8.69
CA THR A 188 10.98 6.52 8.61
C THR A 188 10.06 6.47 9.83
N PRO A 189 10.57 6.74 11.04
CA PRO A 189 9.84 6.48 12.28
C PRO A 189 8.58 7.35 12.42
N TRP A 190 8.54 8.55 11.84
CA TRP A 190 7.30 9.36 11.80
C TRP A 190 6.23 8.73 10.91
N ILE A 191 6.62 8.19 9.76
CA ILE A 191 5.71 7.46 8.87
C ILE A 191 5.25 6.17 9.56
N TYR A 192 6.16 5.46 10.23
CA TYR A 192 5.82 4.30 11.07
C TYR A 192 4.74 4.66 12.09
N THR A 193 4.94 5.72 12.88
CA THR A 193 3.94 6.18 13.87
C THR A 193 2.62 6.52 13.19
N GLY A 194 2.62 7.33 12.12
CA GLY A 194 1.41 7.75 11.43
C GLY A 194 0.61 6.58 10.86
N ILE A 195 1.28 5.68 10.15
CA ILE A 195 0.68 4.47 9.57
C ILE A 195 0.11 3.57 10.68
N HIS A 196 0.81 3.38 11.80
CA HIS A 196 0.30 2.55 12.89
C HIS A 196 -0.84 3.19 13.69
N LEU A 197 -1.00 4.51 13.60
CA LEU A 197 -2.17 5.21 14.16
C LEU A 197 -3.41 5.02 13.29
N VAL A 198 -3.28 5.02 11.97
CA VAL A 198 -4.41 4.93 11.03
C VAL A 198 -4.74 3.50 10.60
N LEU A 199 -3.73 2.68 10.31
CA LEU A 199 -3.90 1.26 10.00
C LEU A 199 -4.27 0.47 11.25
N SER A 200 -5.24 -0.40 11.09
CA SER A 200 -5.99 -0.96 12.19
C SER A 200 -5.84 -2.49 12.28
N GLN A 201 -6.62 -3.14 13.14
CA GLN A 201 -6.54 -4.58 13.42
C GLN A 201 -6.48 -5.50 12.18
N PRO A 202 -7.13 -5.25 11.03
CA PRO A 202 -7.01 -6.12 9.85
C PRO A 202 -5.56 -6.26 9.36
N CYS A 203 -4.70 -5.27 9.60
CA CYS A 203 -3.28 -5.36 9.26
C CYS A 203 -2.50 -6.32 10.17
N ASP A 204 -3.03 -6.66 11.34
CA ASP A 204 -2.40 -7.58 12.30
C ASP A 204 -2.75 -9.05 12.00
N ALA A 205 -3.62 -9.31 11.02
CA ALA A 205 -3.91 -10.66 10.53
C ALA A 205 -2.68 -11.25 9.79
N LYS A 206 -2.41 -12.54 10.02
CA LYS A 206 -1.40 -13.30 9.27
C LYS A 206 -1.76 -13.33 7.78
N ALA A 207 -0.77 -13.02 6.94
CA ALA A 207 -0.93 -13.17 5.50
C ALA A 207 -0.71 -14.65 5.10
N THR A 208 -1.35 -15.12 4.04
CA THR A 208 -0.90 -16.34 3.36
C THR A 208 0.25 -15.99 2.40
N ASN A 209 1.02 -16.98 1.94
CA ASN A 209 2.06 -16.77 0.92
C ASN A 209 1.53 -15.97 -0.29
N TYR A 210 0.31 -16.27 -0.74
CA TYR A 210 -0.34 -15.53 -1.82
C TYR A 210 -0.65 -14.07 -1.48
N LYS A 211 -1.05 -13.81 -0.23
CA LYS A 211 -1.38 -12.47 0.25
C LYS A 211 -0.13 -11.64 0.52
N GLU A 212 1.03 -12.23 0.85
CA GLU A 212 2.29 -11.49 1.01
C GLU A 212 2.68 -10.72 -0.26
N MET A 213 2.32 -11.27 -1.43
CA MET A 213 2.59 -10.68 -2.76
C MET A 213 1.88 -9.35 -3.04
N PHE A 214 1.19 -8.75 -2.06
CA PHE A 214 0.76 -7.35 -2.15
C PHE A 214 1.94 -6.37 -2.19
N LEU A 215 3.12 -6.79 -1.72
CA LEU A 215 4.36 -6.01 -1.79
C LEU A 215 5.21 -6.42 -2.99
N PRO A 216 5.85 -5.47 -3.70
CA PRO A 216 6.68 -5.75 -4.88
C PRO A 216 7.78 -6.80 -4.67
N ASP A 217 8.54 -6.72 -3.59
CA ASP A 217 9.62 -7.69 -3.33
C ASP A 217 9.07 -9.09 -3.00
N MET A 218 7.90 -9.16 -2.35
CA MET A 218 7.24 -10.43 -2.05
C MET A 218 6.60 -11.03 -3.30
N LEU A 219 6.05 -10.17 -4.19
CA LEU A 219 5.59 -10.58 -5.52
C LEU A 219 6.74 -11.21 -6.30
N LYS A 220 7.87 -10.51 -6.40
CA LYS A 220 9.07 -10.99 -7.08
C LYS A 220 9.47 -12.38 -6.57
N ALA A 221 9.59 -12.53 -5.25
CA ALA A 221 9.92 -13.80 -4.62
C ALA A 221 8.86 -14.88 -4.91
N GLY A 222 7.57 -14.54 -4.85
CA GLY A 222 6.49 -15.48 -5.18
C GLY A 222 6.57 -15.99 -6.61
N PHE A 223 6.97 -15.15 -7.57
CA PHE A 223 7.20 -15.54 -8.95
C PHE A 223 8.44 -16.41 -9.15
N ASP A 224 9.50 -16.22 -8.36
CA ASP A 224 10.71 -17.06 -8.40
C ASP A 224 10.41 -18.55 -8.08
N HIS A 225 9.37 -18.80 -7.29
CA HIS A 225 8.88 -20.14 -6.91
C HIS A 225 7.67 -20.61 -7.72
N CYS A 226 7.19 -19.80 -8.67
CA CYS A 226 6.00 -20.11 -9.45
C CYS A 226 6.31 -21.07 -10.60
N GLN A 227 5.38 -21.99 -10.86
CA GLN A 227 5.49 -23.00 -11.92
C GLN A 227 4.45 -22.77 -13.02
N ILE A 228 4.80 -23.17 -14.23
CA ILE A 228 3.91 -23.16 -15.39
C ILE A 228 3.89 -24.55 -16.06
N THR A 229 2.71 -25.06 -16.36
CA THR A 229 2.52 -26.32 -17.09
C THR A 229 2.09 -26.04 -18.52
N VAL A 230 2.93 -26.42 -19.48
CA VAL A 230 2.68 -26.34 -20.93
C VAL A 230 2.82 -27.74 -21.50
N ASP A 231 1.82 -28.24 -22.23
CA ASP A 231 1.84 -29.57 -22.86
C ASP A 231 2.26 -30.71 -21.92
N ASN A 232 1.70 -30.72 -20.69
CA ASN A 232 2.02 -31.65 -19.60
C ASN A 232 3.46 -31.61 -19.08
N GLN A 233 4.25 -30.60 -19.45
CA GLN A 233 5.57 -30.34 -18.88
C GLN A 233 5.53 -29.16 -17.93
N THR A 234 5.93 -29.40 -16.69
CA THR A 234 6.01 -28.37 -15.65
C THR A 234 7.40 -27.76 -15.62
N ASN A 235 7.47 -26.46 -15.81
CA ASN A 235 8.70 -25.67 -15.80
C ASN A 235 8.59 -24.50 -14.82
N LYS A 236 9.71 -23.86 -14.49
CA LYS A 236 9.67 -22.59 -13.77
C LYS A 236 9.01 -21.51 -14.63
N LEU A 237 8.16 -20.69 -14.00
CA LEU A 237 7.55 -19.55 -14.66
C LEU A 237 8.58 -18.46 -14.96
N VAL A 238 9.50 -18.17 -14.04
CA VAL A 238 10.58 -17.21 -14.29
C VAL A 238 11.69 -17.91 -15.08
N ARG A 239 11.91 -17.42 -16.30
CA ARG A 239 12.96 -17.90 -17.20
C ARG A 239 14.34 -17.39 -16.81
N LYS A 240 14.41 -16.08 -16.54
CA LYS A 240 15.66 -15.38 -16.23
C LYS A 240 15.37 -14.10 -15.44
N GLU A 241 16.25 -13.79 -14.51
CA GLU A 241 16.30 -12.48 -13.84
C GLU A 241 17.42 -11.60 -14.44
N ASN A 242 17.12 -10.32 -14.68
CA ASN A 242 18.08 -9.31 -15.10
C ASN A 242 18.02 -8.09 -14.17
N ILE A 243 19.17 -7.60 -13.72
CA ILE A 243 19.26 -6.31 -13.02
C ILE A 243 19.37 -5.21 -14.08
N ILE A 244 18.34 -4.39 -14.20
CA ILE A 244 18.29 -3.26 -15.15
C ILE A 244 18.97 -2.02 -14.57
N LEU A 245 18.72 -1.75 -13.28
CA LEU A 245 19.35 -0.69 -12.49
C LEU A 245 19.68 -1.26 -11.11
N SER A 246 20.83 -0.91 -10.55
CA SER A 246 21.33 -1.41 -9.25
C SER A 246 21.46 -0.31 -8.19
N GLU A 247 20.82 0.84 -8.40
CA GLU A 247 20.85 1.99 -7.49
C GLU A 247 19.86 1.78 -6.34
N THR A 248 20.12 2.31 -5.14
CA THR A 248 19.17 2.24 -4.03
C THR A 248 18.95 3.62 -3.43
N ALA A 249 17.69 4.04 -3.33
CA ALA A 249 17.33 5.30 -2.70
C ALA A 249 17.62 5.17 -1.20
N VAL A 250 18.50 6.03 -0.69
CA VAL A 250 18.90 6.01 0.73
C VAL A 250 17.99 6.93 1.51
N GLN A 251 17.11 6.34 2.32
CA GLN A 251 16.30 7.09 3.28
C GLN A 251 17.22 7.79 4.29
N PRO A 252 17.08 9.12 4.51
CA PRO A 252 17.88 9.80 5.50
C PRO A 252 17.52 9.28 6.90
N LYS A 253 18.52 8.92 7.70
CA LYS A 253 18.29 8.49 9.07
C LYS A 253 17.70 9.63 9.88
N THR A 254 16.61 9.38 10.59
CA THR A 254 16.07 10.32 11.56
C THR A 254 17.00 10.39 12.77
N ALA A 255 17.52 11.58 13.08
CA ALA A 255 18.35 11.77 14.27
C ALA A 255 17.56 11.41 15.54
N TRP A 256 18.25 10.90 16.57
CA TRP A 256 17.60 10.39 17.79
C TRP A 256 16.72 11.44 18.49
N TYR A 257 17.13 12.72 18.47
CA TYR A 257 16.39 13.84 19.07
C TYR A 257 15.19 14.30 18.23
N LEU A 258 15.08 13.83 16.98
CA LEU A 258 13.91 14.02 16.11
C LEU A 258 13.03 12.77 16.03
N HIS A 259 13.41 11.69 16.70
CA HIS A 259 12.64 10.46 16.72
C HIS A 259 11.29 10.70 17.43
N PRO A 260 10.16 10.20 16.92
CA PRO A 260 8.84 10.43 17.52
C PRO A 260 8.79 10.04 18.99
N THR A 261 9.37 8.89 19.38
CA THR A 261 9.46 8.48 20.79
C THR A 261 10.15 9.53 21.68
N PHE A 262 11.22 10.15 21.19
CA PHE A 262 11.92 11.20 21.95
C PHE A 262 11.07 12.46 22.02
N ILE A 263 10.46 12.89 20.91
CA ILE A 263 9.61 14.09 20.88
C ILE A 263 8.38 13.92 21.77
N PHE A 264 7.66 12.80 21.67
CA PHE A 264 6.54 12.50 22.56
C PHE A 264 6.98 12.32 24.01
N GLY A 265 8.17 11.76 24.24
CA GLY A 265 8.79 11.70 25.56
C GLY A 265 9.10 13.07 26.15
N LEU A 266 9.64 13.99 25.35
CA LEU A 266 9.93 15.37 25.74
C LEU A 266 8.64 16.13 26.05
N ILE A 267 7.61 15.99 25.21
CA ILE A 267 6.29 16.57 25.45
C ILE A 267 5.69 16.03 26.77
N ALA A 268 5.77 14.72 27.00
CA ALA A 268 5.31 14.08 28.23
C ALA A 268 6.07 14.59 29.46
N PHE A 269 7.39 14.73 29.35
CA PHE A 269 8.24 15.23 30.42
C PHE A 269 7.91 16.69 30.78
N ILE A 270 7.80 17.58 29.78
CA ILE A 270 7.40 18.98 29.99
C ILE A 270 6.00 19.03 30.61
N GLY A 271 5.05 18.24 30.09
CA GLY A 271 3.69 18.14 30.62
C GLY A 271 3.66 17.66 32.07
N LEU A 272 4.52 16.70 32.44
CA LEU A 272 4.68 16.26 33.82
C LEU A 272 5.24 17.38 34.72
N MET A 273 6.30 18.08 34.29
CA MET A 273 6.88 19.20 35.05
C MET A 273 5.86 20.32 35.29
N LEU A 274 5.08 20.68 34.26
CA LEU A 274 3.99 21.66 34.38
C LEU A 274 2.87 21.17 35.31
N THR A 275 2.58 19.86 35.30
CA THR A 275 1.61 19.24 36.21
C THR A 275 2.08 19.32 37.66
N LEU A 276 3.34 18.98 37.94
CA LEU A 276 3.94 19.07 39.27
C LEU A 276 3.99 20.53 39.77
N SER A 277 4.37 21.47 38.90
CA SER A 277 4.34 22.91 39.21
C SER A 277 2.92 23.40 39.54
N SER A 278 1.92 22.93 38.78
CA SER A 278 0.50 23.20 39.06
C SER A 278 0.12 22.68 40.45
N VAL A 279 0.51 21.45 40.80
CA VAL A 279 0.29 20.87 42.13
C VAL A 279 0.91 21.75 43.22
N LYS A 280 2.19 22.08 43.12
CA LYS A 280 2.91 22.88 44.12
C LYS A 280 2.31 24.29 44.29
N ASN A 281 2.02 24.98 43.18
CA ASN A 281 1.63 26.39 43.19
C ASN A 281 0.12 26.62 43.28
N LYS A 282 -0.69 25.55 43.39
CA LYS A 282 -2.17 25.62 43.38
C LYS A 282 -2.75 26.37 42.15
N LYS A 283 -1.98 26.47 41.07
CA LYS A 283 -2.40 27.06 39.78
C LYS A 283 -2.81 25.96 38.80
N ARG A 284 -3.60 26.30 37.80
CA ARG A 284 -4.03 25.40 36.72
C ARG A 284 -3.51 25.88 35.38
N PHE A 285 -2.77 25.02 34.69
CA PHE A 285 -2.43 25.22 33.29
C PHE A 285 -3.52 24.63 32.38
N VAL A 286 -4.66 25.34 32.26
CA VAL A 286 -5.79 24.88 31.43
C VAL A 286 -5.38 24.69 29.97
N LEU A 287 -4.47 25.52 29.45
CA LEU A 287 -3.96 25.38 28.08
C LEU A 287 -3.29 24.02 27.84
N LEU A 288 -2.58 23.47 28.84
CA LEU A 288 -1.98 22.13 28.72
C LEU A 288 -3.07 21.06 28.56
N ASP A 289 -4.15 21.14 29.34
CA ASP A 289 -5.28 20.21 29.20
C ASP A 289 -5.94 20.33 27.82
N VAL A 290 -6.15 21.56 27.35
CA VAL A 290 -6.75 21.83 26.04
C VAL A 290 -5.89 21.27 24.91
N LEU A 291 -4.56 21.43 24.98
CA LEU A 291 -3.67 20.89 23.96
C LEU A 291 -3.63 19.35 23.99
N VAL A 292 -3.53 18.74 25.16
CA VAL A 292 -3.47 17.27 25.31
C VAL A 292 -4.80 16.61 24.91
N PHE A 293 -5.92 17.05 25.48
CA PHE A 293 -7.22 16.46 25.20
C PHE A 293 -7.77 16.89 23.84
N GLY A 294 -7.48 18.10 23.38
CA GLY A 294 -7.90 18.58 22.06
C GLY A 294 -7.19 17.85 20.92
N SER A 295 -5.86 17.71 20.98
CA SER A 295 -5.11 16.98 19.94
C SER A 295 -5.51 15.51 19.86
N THR A 296 -5.71 14.86 21.00
CA THR A 296 -6.15 13.44 21.05
C THR A 296 -7.57 13.27 20.55
N SER A 297 -8.49 14.20 20.84
CA SER A 297 -9.84 14.15 20.26
C SER A 297 -9.85 14.38 18.76
N LEU A 298 -9.02 15.31 18.24
CA LEU A 298 -8.89 15.51 16.80
C LEU A 298 -8.38 14.24 16.11
N LEU A 299 -7.37 13.58 16.68
CA LEU A 299 -6.91 12.28 16.19
C LEU A 299 -8.03 11.23 16.24
N GLY A 300 -8.79 11.18 17.33
CA GLY A 300 -9.96 10.32 17.45
C GLY A 300 -11.00 10.52 16.36
N ILE A 301 -11.29 11.78 16.02
CA ILE A 301 -12.21 12.13 14.93
C ILE A 301 -11.66 11.63 13.60
N VAL A 302 -10.36 11.80 13.34
CA VAL A 302 -9.71 11.26 12.13
C VAL A 302 -9.83 9.74 12.10
N ILE A 303 -9.59 9.04 13.22
CA ILE A 303 -9.73 7.58 13.29
C ILE A 303 -11.17 7.14 13.02
N LEU A 304 -12.18 7.78 13.65
CA LEU A 304 -13.58 7.45 13.39
C LEU A 304 -13.98 7.76 11.94
N PHE A 305 -13.47 8.86 11.38
CA PHE A 305 -13.70 9.18 9.98
C PHE A 305 -13.18 8.07 9.08
N LEU A 306 -11.91 7.69 9.24
CA LEU A 306 -11.27 6.64 8.44
C LEU A 306 -11.96 5.28 8.62
N TRP A 307 -12.36 4.93 9.84
CA TRP A 307 -13.03 3.67 10.12
C TRP A 307 -14.44 3.62 9.52
N PHE A 308 -15.31 4.60 9.79
CA PHE A 308 -16.74 4.49 9.46
C PHE A 308 -17.16 5.17 8.15
N PHE A 309 -16.37 6.12 7.63
CA PHE A 309 -16.79 7.00 6.53
C PHE A 309 -15.91 6.87 5.27
N THR A 310 -15.07 5.84 5.21
CA THR A 310 -14.21 5.56 4.05
C THR A 310 -14.33 4.11 3.62
N ASP A 311 -13.96 3.85 2.36
CA ASP A 311 -13.97 2.50 1.79
C ASP A 311 -12.65 1.75 2.07
N HIS A 312 -11.81 2.26 2.99
CA HIS A 312 -10.52 1.66 3.31
C HIS A 312 -10.66 0.47 4.25
N GLN A 313 -10.47 -0.74 3.72
CA GLN A 313 -10.63 -1.99 4.48
C GLN A 313 -9.62 -2.13 5.63
N ALA A 314 -8.45 -1.49 5.51
CA ALA A 314 -7.36 -1.57 6.48
C ALA A 314 -7.49 -0.60 7.69
N MET A 315 -8.54 0.24 7.74
CA MET A 315 -8.65 1.33 8.72
C MET A 315 -9.62 1.04 9.88
N GLY A 316 -10.40 -0.05 9.84
CA GLY A 316 -11.32 -0.44 10.92
C GLY A 316 -11.40 -1.95 11.15
N PRO A 317 -11.58 -2.44 12.41
CA PRO A 317 -11.64 -1.68 13.66
C PRO A 317 -10.27 -1.17 14.12
N ASN A 318 -10.24 0.05 14.71
CA ASN A 318 -8.99 0.71 15.15
C ASN A 318 -8.97 1.03 16.65
N TRP A 319 -8.14 0.29 17.38
CA TRP A 319 -8.01 0.35 18.84
C TRP A 319 -7.30 1.61 19.36
N ASN A 320 -6.65 2.40 18.50
CA ASN A 320 -6.15 3.72 18.90
C ASN A 320 -7.28 4.65 19.36
N ILE A 321 -8.54 4.39 18.97
CA ILE A 321 -9.70 5.18 19.41
C ILE A 321 -9.87 5.18 20.92
N LEU A 322 -9.42 4.15 21.62
CA LEU A 322 -9.63 3.98 23.05
C LEU A 322 -8.88 5.01 23.90
N TRP A 323 -7.70 5.44 23.45
CA TRP A 323 -6.96 6.50 24.13
C TRP A 323 -7.15 7.87 23.44
N ALA A 324 -7.39 7.88 22.12
CA ALA A 324 -7.67 9.07 21.33
C ALA A 324 -9.17 9.39 21.32
N LEU A 325 -9.80 9.61 22.49
CA LEU A 325 -11.25 9.72 22.59
C LEU A 325 -11.78 11.05 21.99
N PRO A 326 -12.69 11.02 20.99
CA PRO A 326 -13.32 12.22 20.43
C PRO A 326 -14.15 13.01 21.44
N ILE A 327 -14.66 12.34 22.49
CA ILE A 327 -15.53 12.94 23.50
C ILE A 327 -14.84 14.03 24.32
N HIS A 328 -13.51 14.13 24.33
CA HIS A 328 -12.86 15.22 25.05
C HIS A 328 -13.04 16.59 24.36
N LEU A 329 -13.31 16.63 23.05
CA LEU A 329 -13.51 17.88 22.31
C LEU A 329 -14.67 18.73 22.88
N PRO A 330 -15.90 18.20 23.06
CA PRO A 330 -16.97 18.96 23.71
C PRO A 330 -16.72 19.23 25.20
N LEU A 331 -15.80 18.52 25.86
CA LEU A 331 -15.44 18.77 27.26
C LEU A 331 -14.46 19.94 27.43
N LEU A 332 -13.77 20.38 26.38
CA LEU A 332 -12.74 21.43 26.46
C LEU A 332 -13.25 22.75 27.09
N PRO A 333 -14.44 23.30 26.73
CA PRO A 333 -14.93 24.53 27.34
C PRO A 333 -15.13 24.42 28.85
N VAL A 334 -15.46 23.22 29.35
CA VAL A 334 -15.66 22.98 30.79
C VAL A 334 -14.34 23.05 31.56
N LEU A 335 -13.21 22.76 30.89
CA LEU A 335 -11.89 22.84 31.52
C LEU A 335 -11.49 24.28 31.89
N PHE A 336 -12.05 25.29 31.22
CA PHE A 336 -11.84 26.71 31.55
C PHE A 336 -12.66 27.19 32.74
N LYS A 337 -13.70 26.46 33.16
CA LYS A 337 -14.54 26.87 34.28
C LYS A 337 -13.77 26.75 35.60
N LYS A 338 -13.82 27.81 36.42
CA LYS A 338 -13.23 27.84 37.76
C LYS A 338 -13.88 26.80 38.69
N ASN A 339 -15.21 26.72 38.66
CA ASN A 339 -16.00 25.73 39.41
C ASN A 339 -16.53 24.68 38.43
N ARG A 340 -15.87 23.53 38.37
CA ARG A 340 -16.27 22.42 37.49
C ARG A 340 -17.34 21.55 38.14
N PRO A 341 -18.35 21.08 37.38
CA PRO A 341 -19.34 20.12 37.89
C PRO A 341 -18.67 18.85 38.45
N THR A 342 -19.28 18.25 39.48
CA THR A 342 -18.75 17.03 40.12
C THR A 342 -18.60 15.86 39.14
N TRP A 343 -19.48 15.75 38.14
CA TRP A 343 -19.41 14.70 37.13
C TRP A 343 -18.12 14.76 36.29
N ILE A 344 -17.51 15.94 36.10
CA ILE A 344 -16.23 16.08 35.38
C ILE A 344 -15.10 15.40 36.16
N LYS A 345 -15.09 15.55 37.48
CA LYS A 345 -14.10 14.87 38.34
C LYS A 345 -14.27 13.35 38.25
N ASN A 346 -15.51 12.87 38.33
CA ASN A 346 -15.81 11.45 38.20
C ASN A 346 -15.42 10.93 36.83
N TYR A 347 -15.72 11.66 35.75
CA TYR A 347 -15.28 11.34 34.39
C TYR A 347 -13.77 11.12 34.33
N PHE A 348 -12.96 12.09 34.76
CA PHE A 348 -11.50 11.97 34.71
C PHE A 348 -10.95 10.89 35.65
N LYS A 349 -11.62 10.62 36.77
CA LYS A 349 -11.30 9.48 37.65
C LYS A 349 -11.46 8.16 36.89
N TYR A 350 -12.63 7.91 36.31
CA TYR A 350 -12.88 6.68 35.54
C TYR A 350 -11.99 6.61 34.29
N HIS A 351 -11.78 7.72 33.59
CA HIS A 351 -10.88 7.79 32.45
C HIS A 351 -9.43 7.44 32.83
N SER A 352 -8.94 7.90 33.99
CA SER A 352 -7.62 7.52 34.49
C SER A 352 -7.49 6.03 34.81
N ILE A 353 -8.50 5.42 35.43
CA ILE A 353 -8.54 3.98 35.71
C ILE A 353 -8.55 3.20 34.40
N PHE A 354 -9.38 3.62 33.44
CA PHE A 354 -9.45 3.02 32.12
C PHE A 354 -8.11 3.10 31.38
N LEU A 355 -7.47 4.28 31.32
CA LEU A 355 -6.18 4.44 30.67
C LEU A 355 -5.08 3.61 31.33
N LEU A 356 -5.09 3.48 32.66
CA LEU A 356 -4.15 2.62 33.37
C LEU A 356 -4.29 1.14 32.94
N ILE A 357 -5.52 0.63 32.92
CA ILE A 357 -5.82 -0.73 32.46
C ILE A 357 -5.44 -0.90 30.99
N PHE A 358 -5.79 0.08 30.15
CA PHE A 358 -5.50 0.04 28.72
C PHE A 358 -4.00 0.04 28.42
N ILE A 359 -3.21 0.88 29.11
CA ILE A 359 -1.74 0.89 29.01
C ILE A 359 -1.16 -0.45 29.48
N ALA A 360 -1.69 -1.03 30.56
CA ALA A 360 -1.26 -2.34 31.02
C ALA A 360 -1.59 -3.46 30.02
N ALA A 361 -2.71 -3.35 29.30
CA ALA A 361 -3.13 -4.28 28.26
C ALA A 361 -2.44 -4.06 26.90
N TRP A 362 -1.73 -2.94 26.70
CA TRP A 362 -1.09 -2.56 25.43
C TRP A 362 -0.35 -3.69 24.69
N PRO A 363 0.48 -4.55 25.32
CA PRO A 363 1.21 -5.60 24.62
C PRO A 363 0.36 -6.81 24.17
N ILE A 364 -0.84 -6.98 24.72
CA ILE A 364 -1.71 -8.14 24.46
C ILE A 364 -2.97 -7.79 23.66
N LEU A 365 -3.11 -6.53 23.22
CA LEU A 365 -4.22 -6.12 22.37
C LEU A 365 -4.16 -6.80 21.00
N PRO A 366 -5.30 -7.07 20.36
CA PRO A 366 -5.34 -7.72 19.05
C PRO A 366 -4.77 -6.85 17.92
N GLN A 367 -4.68 -5.53 18.12
CA GLN A 367 -4.00 -4.61 17.21
C GLN A 367 -2.66 -4.18 17.81
N SER A 368 -1.57 -4.26 17.03
CA SER A 368 -0.28 -3.72 17.44
C SER A 368 -0.31 -2.18 17.41
N LEU A 369 -0.32 -1.58 18.60
CA LEU A 369 -0.32 -0.12 18.76
C LEU A 369 1.11 0.43 18.83
N PRO A 370 1.39 1.60 18.23
CA PRO A 370 2.75 2.09 18.10
C PRO A 370 3.33 2.56 19.44
N TYR A 371 4.35 1.86 19.97
CA TYR A 371 5.03 2.25 21.20
C TYR A 371 5.64 3.67 21.16
N THR A 372 5.87 4.21 19.96
CA THR A 372 6.37 5.58 19.78
C THR A 372 5.45 6.64 20.40
N ILE A 373 4.13 6.40 20.46
CA ILE A 373 3.15 7.36 21.02
C ILE A 373 2.89 7.15 22.52
N LEU A 374 3.34 6.01 23.07
CA LEU A 374 3.04 5.62 24.45
C LEU A 374 3.42 6.69 25.50
N PRO A 375 4.56 7.41 25.40
CA PRO A 375 4.87 8.49 26.34
C PRO A 375 3.79 9.59 26.37
N PHE A 376 3.20 9.91 25.21
CA PHE A 376 2.12 10.88 25.12
C PHE A 376 0.82 10.33 25.72
N VAL A 377 0.52 9.04 25.54
CA VAL A 377 -0.63 8.39 26.21
C VAL A 377 -0.48 8.42 27.73
N VAL A 378 0.74 8.22 28.25
CA VAL A 378 1.06 8.39 29.68
C VAL A 378 0.82 9.83 30.14
N LEU A 379 1.12 10.84 29.31
CA LEU A 379 0.76 12.23 29.62
C LEU A 379 -0.77 12.42 29.74
N ILE A 380 -1.58 11.79 28.88
CA ILE A 380 -3.05 11.83 28.99
C ILE A 380 -3.49 11.23 30.34
N LEU A 381 -2.89 10.12 30.76
CA LEU A 381 -3.16 9.52 32.07
C LEU A 381 -2.83 10.49 33.21
N ILE A 382 -1.63 11.09 33.19
CA ILE A 382 -1.19 12.06 34.20
C ILE A 382 -2.16 13.26 34.28
N ARG A 383 -2.56 13.81 33.13
CA ARG A 383 -3.52 14.91 33.07
C ARG A 383 -4.90 14.47 33.56
N SER A 384 -5.32 13.25 33.27
CA SER A 384 -6.60 12.71 33.76
C SER A 384 -6.61 12.60 35.29
N ILE A 385 -5.55 12.07 35.89
CA ILE A 385 -5.40 12.02 37.36
C ILE A 385 -5.41 13.43 37.97
N PHE A 386 -4.72 14.39 37.37
CA PHE A 386 -4.70 15.78 37.83
C PHE A 386 -6.10 16.42 37.78
N ASN A 387 -6.86 16.20 36.70
CA ASN A 387 -8.21 16.75 36.55
C ASN A 387 -9.26 16.04 37.41
N ALA A 388 -9.01 14.80 37.84
CA ALA A 388 -9.87 14.08 38.79
C ALA A 388 -9.78 14.63 40.22
N THR A 389 -8.62 15.18 40.62
CA THR A 389 -8.31 15.51 42.02
C THR A 389 -8.53 16.98 42.41
N ARG A 390 -8.64 17.92 41.46
CA ARG A 390 -8.78 19.37 41.77
C ARG A 390 -10.06 19.98 41.19
N SER A 391 -10.98 20.48 42.06
CA SER A 391 -12.17 21.33 41.71
C SER A 391 -11.82 22.76 41.40
#